data_AF-X1UQX1-F1
#
_entry.id   AF-X1UQX1-F1
#
_cell.length_a   1.000
_cell.length_b   1.000
_cell.length_c   1.000
_cell.angle_alpha   90.00
_cell.angle_beta   90.00
_cell.angle_gamma   90.00
#
_symmetry.space_group_name_H-M   'P 1'
#
loop_
_entity.id
_entity.type
_entity.pdbx_description
1 polymer ?
#
loop_
_entity_poly.entity_id
_entity_poly.type
_entity_poly.pdbx_seq_one_letter_code
_entity_poly.pdbx_strand_id
1 'polypeptide(L)' 'RLAGTQGVVRFLAQEVSTNTYLNIMAQYRPSYKALDIPQLARPVLGQEFYEAIDLAQQQGLYRLDKVYTSLPLKPVSR' A
#
# COMPACT_ATOMS: atom_id res chain seq x y z
N ARG A 1 7.57 -11.48 5.61
CA ARG A 1 6.78 -10.46 4.88
C ARG A 1 7.78 -9.44 4.33
N LEU A 2 7.86 -9.21 3.01
CA LEU A 2 8.89 -8.33 2.41
C LEU A 2 8.50 -6.84 2.42
N ALA A 3 7.20 -6.57 2.33
CA ALA A 3 6.72 -5.21 2.13
C ALA A 3 6.87 -4.42 3.43
N GLY A 4 7.94 -3.63 3.53
CA GLY A 4 8.16 -2.64 4.59
C GLY A 4 7.17 -1.46 4.52
N THR A 5 5.94 -1.70 4.05
CA THR A 5 4.90 -0.70 3.75
C THR A 5 4.65 0.21 4.94
N GLN A 6 4.53 -0.35 6.14
CA GLN A 6 4.33 0.44 7.36
C GLN A 6 5.46 1.46 7.58
N GLY A 7 6.71 1.07 7.35
CA GLY A 7 7.86 1.97 7.48
C GLY A 7 7.85 3.08 6.43
N VAL A 8 7.56 2.73 5.18
CA VAL A 8 7.48 3.70 4.07
C VAL A 8 6.34 4.69 4.31
N VAL A 9 5.15 4.21 4.64
CA VAL A 9 3.98 5.04 4.91
C VAL A 9 4.24 5.98 6.09
N ARG A 10 4.82 5.47 7.18
CA ARG A 10 5.20 6.30 8.34
C ARG A 10 6.18 7.41 7.94
N PHE A 11 7.22 7.05 7.18
CA PHE A 11 8.19 8.02 6.66
C PHE A 11 7.52 9.10 5.80
N LEU A 12 6.65 8.71 4.86
CA LEU A 12 5.93 9.66 4.01
C LEU A 12 5.06 10.62 4.84
N ALA A 13 4.36 10.11 5.85
CA ALA A 13 3.50 10.92 6.70
C ALA A 13 4.27 11.87 7.64
N GLN A 14 5.36 11.39 8.24
CA GLN A 14 6.10 12.11 9.29
C GLN A 14 7.20 13.02 8.74
N GLU A 15 7.92 12.56 7.72
CA GLU A 15 9.14 13.24 7.24
C GLU A 15 8.92 13.98 5.91
N VAL A 16 7.91 13.60 5.13
CA VAL A 16 7.63 14.23 3.83
C VAL A 16 6.41 15.16 3.93
N SER A 17 5.20 14.61 3.99
CA SER A 17 3.94 15.33 4.20
C SER A 17 2.76 14.36 4.11
N THR A 18 1.72 14.59 4.91
CA THR A 18 0.41 13.93 4.73
C THR A 18 -0.27 14.30 3.40
N ASN A 19 0.13 15.41 2.77
CA ASN A 19 -0.33 15.87 1.45
C ASN A 19 0.42 15.22 0.27
N THR A 20 1.25 14.21 0.53
CA THR A 20 1.97 13.49 -0.52
C THR A 20 1.00 12.67 -1.36
N TYR A 21 1.07 12.81 -2.69
CA TYR A 21 0.36 11.91 -3.59
C TYR A 21 1.01 10.52 -3.55
N LEU A 22 0.24 9.49 -3.23
CA LEU A 22 0.72 8.13 -3.09
C LEU A 22 -0.12 7.18 -3.96
N ASN A 23 0.56 6.39 -4.79
CA ASN A 23 -0.02 5.30 -5.56
C ASN A 23 0.42 3.95 -4.98
N ILE A 24 -0.54 3.14 -4.54
CA ILE A 24 -0.32 1.79 -4.00
C ILE A 24 -0.72 0.78 -5.09
N MET A 25 0.23 0.11 -5.73
CA MET A 25 -0.07 -0.78 -6.86
C MET A 25 -0.12 -2.25 -6.43
N ALA A 26 -1.14 -2.99 -6.88
CA ALA A 26 -1.22 -4.46 -6.76
C ALA A 26 -0.60 -5.20 -7.97
N GLN A 27 0.06 -4.48 -8.88
CA GLN A 27 0.37 -4.93 -10.24
C GLN A 27 1.66 -5.77 -10.33
N TYR A 28 2.02 -6.52 -9.29
CA TYR A 28 3.22 -7.36 -9.33
C TYR A 28 2.93 -8.74 -9.93
N ARG A 29 3.61 -9.06 -11.03
CA ARG A 29 3.55 -10.38 -11.69
C ARG A 29 4.95 -11.00 -11.70
N PRO A 30 5.19 -12.08 -10.92
CA PRO A 30 6.45 -12.80 -10.95
C PRO A 30 6.77 -13.27 -12.38
N SER A 31 8.02 -13.09 -12.80
CA SER A 31 8.51 -13.50 -14.12
C SER A 31 10.00 -13.83 -14.07
N TYR A 32 10.45 -14.65 -15.03
CA TYR A 32 11.85 -15.09 -15.14
C TYR A 32 12.38 -15.62 -13.79
N LYS A 33 13.55 -15.16 -13.36
CA LYS A 33 14.23 -15.54 -12.11
C LYS A 33 13.49 -15.15 -10.83
N ALA A 34 12.37 -14.41 -10.89
CA ALA A 34 11.56 -14.13 -9.70
C ALA A 34 11.04 -15.43 -9.06
N LEU A 35 10.82 -16.48 -9.86
CA LEU A 35 10.39 -17.79 -9.37
C LEU A 35 11.47 -18.52 -8.57
N ASP A 36 12.75 -18.20 -8.81
CA ASP A 36 13.89 -18.77 -8.09
C ASP A 36 14.09 -18.13 -6.70
N ILE A 37 13.42 -16.99 -6.46
CA ILE A 37 13.49 -16.24 -5.21
C ILE A 37 12.13 -16.40 -4.52
N PRO A 38 11.98 -17.28 -3.51
CA PRO A 38 10.68 -17.61 -2.91
C PRO A 38 9.87 -16.39 -2.42
N GLN A 39 10.58 -15.34 -2.02
CA GLN A 39 10.05 -14.07 -1.56
C GLN A 39 9.40 -13.22 -2.66
N LEU A 40 9.81 -13.41 -3.91
CA LEU A 40 9.33 -12.73 -5.12
C LEU A 40 8.48 -13.64 -6.01
N ALA A 41 8.44 -14.94 -5.71
CA ALA A 41 7.81 -15.97 -6.55
C ALA A 41 6.27 -15.96 -6.53
N ARG A 42 5.62 -14.92 -5.99
CA ARG A 42 4.16 -14.82 -5.95
C ARG A 42 3.64 -13.41 -6.24
N PRO A 43 2.43 -13.28 -6.82
CA PRO A 43 1.77 -11.98 -6.95
C PRO A 43 1.36 -11.42 -5.58
N VAL A 44 1.04 -10.13 -5.57
CA VAL A 44 0.44 -9.45 -4.42
C VAL A 44 -0.98 -9.97 -4.21
N LEU A 45 -1.32 -10.32 -2.97
CA LEU A 45 -2.69 -10.71 -2.61
C LEU A 45 -3.56 -9.48 -2.41
N GLY A 46 -4.86 -9.58 -2.73
CA GLY A 46 -5.81 -8.49 -2.51
C GLY A 46 -5.83 -8.01 -1.06
N GLN A 47 -5.76 -8.92 -0.08
CA GLN A 47 -5.69 -8.56 1.34
C GLN A 47 -4.45 -7.72 1.68
N GLU A 48 -3.29 -8.03 1.10
CA GLU A 48 -2.05 -7.28 1.36
C GLU A 48 -2.13 -5.87 0.79
N PHE A 49 -2.82 -5.73 -0.34
CA PHE A 49 -3.10 -4.43 -0.95
C PHE A 49 -4.07 -3.60 -0.11
N TYR A 50 -5.16 -4.17 0.38
CA TYR A 50 -6.09 -3.47 1.28
C TYR A 50 -5.41 -3.06 2.60
N GLU A 51 -4.58 -3.94 3.17
CA GLU A 51 -3.82 -3.61 4.37
C GLU A 51 -2.85 -2.44 4.12
N ALA A 52 -2.23 -2.35 2.94
CA ALA A 52 -1.39 -1.21 2.58
C ALA A 52 -2.17 0.11 2.50
N ILE A 53 -3.40 0.08 1.99
CA ILE A 53 -4.30 1.24 1.94
C ILE A 53 -4.70 1.65 3.37
N ASP A 54 -5.12 0.70 4.20
CA ASP A 54 -5.51 0.96 5.59
C ASP A 54 -4.35 1.58 6.39
N LEU A 55 -3.13 1.06 6.23
CA LEU A 55 -1.93 1.63 6.85
C LEU A 55 -1.69 3.08 6.41
N ALA A 56 -1.85 3.38 5.11
CA ALA A 56 -1.71 4.74 4.59
C ALA A 56 -2.74 5.71 5.19
N GLN A 57 -4.00 5.28 5.27
CA GLN A 57 -5.08 6.07 5.85
C GLN A 57 -4.87 6.30 7.36
N GLN A 58 -4.43 5.28 8.10
CA GLN A 58 -4.14 5.38 9.54
C GLN A 58 -3.02 6.37 9.85
N GLN A 59 -2.06 6.57 8.94
CA GLN A 59 -1.01 7.57 9.08
C GLN A 59 -1.40 8.95 8.52
N GLY A 60 -2.65 9.11 8.04
CA GLY A 60 -3.18 10.39 7.57
C GLY A 60 -2.81 10.75 6.12
N LEU A 61 -2.32 9.80 5.31
CA LEU A 61 -2.11 10.03 3.88
C LEU A 61 -3.46 9.98 3.15
N TYR A 62 -3.93 11.16 2.71
CA TYR A 62 -5.27 11.30 2.13
C TYR A 62 -5.29 11.43 0.59
N ARG A 63 -4.15 11.71 -0.05
CA ARG A 63 -4.04 11.83 -1.53
C ARG A 63 -3.63 10.51 -2.18
N LEU A 64 -4.44 9.48 -1.96
CA LEU A 64 -4.27 8.19 -2.63
C LEU A 64 -4.82 8.24 -4.07
N ASP A 65 -4.20 7.50 -4.99
CA ASP A 65 -4.65 7.39 -6.37
C ASP A 65 -6.14 6.97 -6.53
N LYS A 66 -6.81 7.37 -7.62
CA LYS A 66 -8.28 7.27 -7.71
C LYS A 66 -8.85 5.86 -7.89
N VAL A 67 -8.01 4.84 -8.07
CA VAL A 67 -8.47 3.44 -8.20
C VAL A 67 -9.21 2.98 -6.93
N TYR A 68 -9.04 3.67 -5.78
CA TYR A 68 -9.67 3.31 -4.50
C TYR A 68 -10.98 4.06 -4.19
N THR A 69 -11.42 5.03 -5.01
CA THR A 69 -12.54 5.93 -4.67
C THR A 69 -13.94 5.25 -4.72
N SER A 70 -14.05 4.01 -5.18
CA SER A 70 -15.34 3.29 -5.23
C SER A 70 -15.64 2.42 -3.99
N LEU A 71 -14.73 2.33 -3.02
CA LEU A 71 -14.97 1.60 -1.78
C LEU A 71 -15.61 2.54 -0.74
N PRO A 72 -16.69 2.11 -0.06
CA PRO A 72 -17.31 2.92 0.98
C PRO A 72 -16.27 3.19 2.06
N LEU A 73 -15.94 4.47 2.25
CA LEU A 73 -15.13 4.95 3.36
C LEU A 73 -15.77 4.41 4.65
N LYS A 74 -15.08 3.51 5.36
CA LYS A 74 -15.49 3.18 6.73
C LYS A 74 -15.32 4.47 7.54
N PRO A 75 -16.34 4.87 8.32
CA PRO A 75 -16.23 6.06 9.14
C PRO A 75 -15.09 5.86 10.14
N VAL A 76 -14.09 6.73 10.07
CA VAL A 76 -13.07 6.87 11.11
C VAL A 76 -13.82 7.32 12.37
N SER A 77 -13.97 6.41 13.34
CA SER A 77 -14.49 6.78 14.65
C SER A 77 -13.45 7.67 15.33
N ARG A 78 -13.89 8.87 15.70
CA ARG A 78 -13.14 9.81 16.54
C ARG A 78 -13.01 9.29 17.96
#